data_AF-A0A938LAJ3-F1
#
_entry.id   AF-A0A938LAJ3-F1
#
_cell.length_a   1.000
_cell.length_b   1.000
_cell.length_c   1.000
_cell.angle_alpha   90.00
_cell.angle_beta   90.00
_cell.angle_gamma   90.00
#
_symmetry.space_group_name_H-M   'P 1'
#
loop_
_entity.id
_entity.type
_entity.pdbx_description
1 polymer ?
#
loop_
_entity_poly.entity_id
_entity_poly.type
_entity_poly.pdbx_seq_one_letter_code
_entity_poly.pdbx_strand_id
1 'polypeptide(L)'
;MSAPADTPVRERRFRFALLALIALLPLVYVPRLACGARQDGPSPREPQWVHTVLVTAARIEPGTFEQPGSELAALIRKGSLVRSLWATSADPRAAAASLWCGRWPRQLGELPLPASLPDKHWTLASAVREAGGATCAIGAPIELPGFDARVAASDPEQAGLAAAEFVRAQRDRRLLVWVHLDWADASSLESVLAPIGAALREARRDYDTLAMVTGFALGPREAPAQSGSCPLATALPAALFPGRTAEVLLSQVDVTGLLAAVLQVRQPVARRGEQPLVSREQALWGALRGADGQLPVLVQDPTSEQLLLPTADRPASQPTRVRAALPLRGIESIEAWLPGPNGPQRAEGEQLKSLAKRYFDFAQQAR
;
A
#
# COMPACT_ATOMS: atom_id res chain seq x y z
N MET A 1 49.86 29.93 -39.74
CA MET A 1 49.84 28.51 -40.16
C MET A 1 49.45 27.69 -38.95
N SER A 2 48.23 27.16 -38.96
CA SER A 2 47.64 26.38 -37.88
C SER A 2 48.31 25.00 -37.76
N ALA A 3 48.74 24.66 -36.55
CA ALA A 3 49.33 23.36 -36.23
C ALA A 3 48.34 22.22 -36.54
N PRO A 4 48.82 21.05 -36.99
CA PRO A 4 47.95 19.89 -37.22
C PRO A 4 47.36 19.45 -35.87
N ALA A 5 46.04 19.40 -35.80
CA ALA A 5 45.27 19.09 -34.60
C ALA A 5 45.60 17.68 -34.05
N ASP A 6 45.45 17.50 -32.74
CA ASP A 6 45.52 16.25 -31.95
C ASP A 6 44.50 15.16 -32.39
N THR A 7 44.51 14.78 -33.66
CA THR A 7 43.58 13.82 -34.29
C THR A 7 43.77 12.35 -33.88
N PRO A 8 44.98 11.79 -33.62
CA PRO A 8 45.11 10.34 -33.42
C PRO A 8 44.61 9.87 -32.05
N VAL A 9 44.65 10.73 -31.02
CA VAL A 9 44.20 10.37 -29.66
C VAL A 9 42.68 10.42 -29.56
N ARG A 10 42.04 11.43 -30.17
CA ARG A 10 40.57 11.54 -30.21
C ARG A 10 39.96 10.38 -31.01
N GLU A 11 40.56 10.01 -32.13
CA GLU A 11 40.09 8.91 -32.96
C GLU A 11 40.24 7.55 -32.26
N ARG A 12 41.35 7.31 -31.55
CA ARG A 12 41.50 6.11 -30.70
C ARG A 12 40.46 6.05 -29.58
N ARG A 13 40.23 7.15 -28.86
CA ARG A 13 39.21 7.21 -27.80
C ARG A 13 37.82 6.96 -28.34
N PHE A 14 37.50 7.52 -29.51
CA PHE A 14 36.22 7.29 -30.17
C PHE A 14 36.04 5.83 -30.58
N ARG A 15 37.07 5.20 -31.15
CA ARG A 15 37.04 3.77 -31.52
C ARG A 15 36.88 2.87 -30.29
N PHE A 16 37.56 3.16 -29.19
CA PHE A 16 37.39 2.43 -27.92
C PHE A 16 36.00 2.63 -27.32
N ALA A 17 35.47 3.86 -27.32
CA ALA A 17 34.12 4.15 -26.84
C ALA A 17 33.06 3.44 -27.70
N LEU A 18 33.24 3.41 -29.02
CA LEU A 18 32.35 2.73 -29.95
C LEU A 18 32.42 1.20 -29.76
N LEU A 19 33.61 0.63 -29.61
CA LEU A 19 33.78 -0.80 -29.31
C LEU A 19 33.15 -1.17 -27.95
N ALA A 20 33.32 -0.33 -26.93
CA ALA A 20 32.66 -0.51 -25.64
C ALA A 20 31.13 -0.43 -25.75
N LEU A 21 30.60 0.51 -26.56
CA LEU A 21 29.17 0.64 -26.81
C LEU A 21 28.61 -0.58 -27.55
N ILE A 22 29.32 -1.07 -28.58
CA ILE A 22 28.96 -2.27 -29.34
C ILE A 22 29.01 -3.52 -28.45
N ALA A 23 29.99 -3.62 -27.54
CA ALA A 23 30.11 -4.73 -26.60
C ALA A 23 29.04 -4.69 -25.49
N LEU A 24 28.61 -3.49 -25.06
CA LEU A 24 27.51 -3.31 -24.10
C LEU A 24 26.14 -3.59 -24.71
N LEU A 25 25.98 -3.38 -26.03
CA LEU A 25 24.71 -3.58 -26.73
C LEU A 25 24.13 -5.00 -26.52
N PRO A 26 24.87 -6.12 -26.74
CA PRO A 26 24.35 -7.45 -26.47
C PRO A 26 24.12 -7.72 -24.97
N LEU A 27 24.91 -7.15 -24.06
CA LEU A 27 24.68 -7.27 -22.61
C LEU A 27 23.33 -6.65 -22.17
N VAL A 28 22.84 -5.63 -22.88
CA VAL A 28 21.55 -5.00 -22.60
C VAL A 28 20.41 -5.63 -23.42
N TYR A 29 20.67 -5.96 -24.68
CA TYR A 29 19.63 -6.40 -25.63
C TYR A 29 19.37 -7.91 -25.62
N VAL A 30 20.40 -8.74 -25.41
CA VAL A 30 20.25 -10.20 -25.40
C VAL A 30 19.39 -10.67 -24.22
N PRO A 31 19.55 -10.17 -22.98
CA PRO A 31 18.63 -10.52 -21.89
C PRO A 31 17.19 -10.09 -22.19
N ARG A 32 16.99 -8.95 -22.88
CA ARG A 32 15.67 -8.43 -23.24
C ARG A 32 14.98 -9.28 -24.32
N LEU A 33 15.73 -9.84 -25.26
CA LEU A 33 15.22 -10.74 -26.30
C LEU A 33 15.00 -12.16 -25.76
N ALA A 34 15.93 -12.68 -24.95
CA ALA A 34 15.88 -14.04 -24.42
C ALA A 34 14.86 -14.22 -23.29
N CYS A 35 14.67 -13.20 -22.44
CA CYS A 35 13.74 -13.26 -21.31
C CYS A 35 12.37 -12.62 -21.63
N GLY A 36 12.17 -12.11 -22.85
CA GLY A 36 10.97 -11.38 -23.26
C GLY A 36 10.92 -9.94 -22.72
N ALA A 37 9.84 -9.22 -23.07
CA ALA A 37 9.58 -7.90 -22.49
C ALA A 37 9.53 -8.03 -20.95
N ARG A 38 10.24 -7.14 -20.24
CA ARG A 38 10.26 -7.09 -18.79
C ARG A 38 8.82 -7.07 -18.30
N GLN A 39 8.37 -8.14 -17.64
CA GLN A 39 7.05 -8.15 -17.02
C GLN A 39 7.06 -7.10 -15.91
N ASP A 40 6.12 -6.18 -15.98
CA ASP A 40 6.06 -5.00 -15.13
C ASP A 40 5.54 -5.28 -13.71
N GLY A 41 5.53 -6.54 -13.25
CA GLY A 41 5.01 -6.97 -11.96
C GLY A 41 5.78 -8.17 -11.38
N PRO A 42 5.61 -8.49 -10.08
CA PRO A 42 6.11 -9.74 -9.52
C PRO A 42 5.54 -10.92 -10.33
N SER A 43 6.43 -11.69 -10.96
CA SER A 43 6.02 -12.82 -11.78
C SER A 43 5.79 -14.04 -10.88
N PRO A 44 4.68 -14.79 -11.05
CA PRO A 44 4.36 -15.95 -10.21
C PRO A 44 5.24 -17.19 -10.50
N ARG A 45 6.38 -17.02 -11.17
CA ARG A 45 7.12 -18.14 -11.77
C ARG A 45 8.07 -18.87 -10.82
N GLU A 46 8.39 -18.34 -9.65
CA GLU A 46 9.15 -19.06 -8.60
C GLU A 46 8.79 -18.55 -7.20
N PRO A 47 8.45 -19.41 -6.21
CA PRO A 47 8.14 -19.01 -4.84
C PRO A 47 9.26 -18.17 -4.23
N GLN A 48 9.01 -16.87 -4.08
CA GLN A 48 9.92 -16.00 -3.34
C GLN A 48 9.65 -16.17 -1.84
N TRP A 49 10.69 -16.55 -1.10
CA TRP A 49 10.63 -16.65 0.35
C TRP A 49 10.73 -15.24 0.94
N VAL A 50 9.61 -14.51 0.98
CA VAL A 50 9.56 -13.12 1.47
C VAL A 50 8.85 -13.06 2.81
N HIS A 51 9.52 -12.56 3.84
CA HIS A 51 8.86 -12.21 5.11
C HIS A 51 8.12 -10.89 4.95
N THR A 52 7.03 -10.68 5.67
CA THR A 52 6.26 -9.43 5.62
C THR A 52 6.02 -8.87 7.00
N VAL A 53 6.34 -7.59 7.17
CA VAL A 53 5.99 -6.77 8.32
C VAL A 53 5.15 -5.60 7.83
N LEU A 54 3.95 -5.44 8.38
CA LEU A 54 3.06 -4.33 8.09
C LEU A 54 2.71 -3.62 9.41
N VAL A 55 3.16 -2.37 9.53
CA VAL A 55 2.80 -1.47 10.64
C VAL A 55 1.73 -0.52 10.14
N THR A 56 0.62 -0.47 10.85
CA THR A 56 -0.51 0.42 10.57
C THR A 56 -0.87 1.23 11.79
N ALA A 57 -1.45 2.41 11.58
CA ALA A 57 -2.11 3.13 12.66
C ALA A 57 -3.52 3.57 12.25
N ALA A 58 -4.47 3.62 13.19
CA ALA A 58 -5.78 4.21 12.91
C ALA A 58 -5.68 5.69 12.56
N ARG A 59 -4.68 6.38 13.12
CA ARG A 59 -4.33 7.75 12.75
C ARG A 59 -2.83 8.01 12.88
N ILE A 60 -2.28 8.80 11.97
CA ILE A 60 -0.88 9.24 12.01
C ILE A 60 -0.81 10.76 12.17
N GLU A 61 0.12 11.23 13.00
CA GLU A 61 0.37 12.66 13.19
C GLU A 61 0.86 13.31 11.88
N PRO A 62 0.29 14.46 11.47
CA PRO A 62 0.79 15.22 10.32
C PRO A 62 2.26 15.60 10.49
N GLY A 63 3.07 15.44 9.45
CA GLY A 63 4.51 15.72 9.52
C GLY A 63 5.37 14.49 9.83
N THR A 64 4.78 13.36 10.26
CA THR A 64 5.55 12.15 10.64
C THR A 64 6.39 11.58 9.50
N PHE A 65 5.91 11.66 8.25
CA PHE A 65 6.67 11.15 7.09
C PHE A 65 7.61 12.22 6.48
N GLU A 66 7.36 13.49 6.75
CA GLU A 66 8.18 14.64 6.35
C GLU A 66 9.39 14.81 7.27
N GLN A 67 9.22 14.53 8.56
CA GLN A 67 10.25 14.52 9.60
C GLN A 67 10.28 13.14 10.28
N PRO A 68 10.65 12.08 9.54
CA PRO A 68 10.63 10.73 10.08
C PRO A 68 11.72 10.54 11.15
N GLY A 69 11.43 9.64 12.09
CA GLY A 69 12.44 9.06 12.97
C GLY A 69 13.49 8.25 12.20
N SER A 70 14.52 7.77 12.90
CA SER A 70 15.68 7.13 12.29
C SER A 70 15.38 5.86 11.49
N GLU A 71 14.53 4.97 12.02
CA GLU A 71 14.14 3.69 11.43
C GLU A 71 13.16 3.91 10.28
N LEU A 72 12.16 4.77 10.45
CA LEU A 72 11.25 5.12 9.36
C LEU A 72 12.02 5.80 8.20
N ALA A 73 12.96 6.69 8.52
CA ALA A 73 13.82 7.32 7.52
C ALA A 73 14.70 6.28 6.81
N ALA A 74 15.23 5.29 7.53
CA ALA A 74 16.00 4.20 6.94
C ALA A 74 15.15 3.34 5.99
N LEU A 75 13.91 3.04 6.37
CA LEU A 75 12.95 2.31 5.56
C LEU A 75 12.65 3.08 4.26
N ILE A 76 12.34 4.37 4.35
CA ILE A 76 12.09 5.23 3.18
C ILE A 76 13.31 5.30 2.26
N ARG A 77 14.53 5.48 2.82
CA ARG A 77 15.76 5.53 2.02
C ARG A 77 16.05 4.24 1.26
N LYS A 78 15.82 3.08 1.88
CA LYS A 78 16.01 1.76 1.25
C LYS A 78 14.88 1.39 0.28
N GLY A 79 13.74 2.05 0.42
CA GLY A 79 12.50 1.69 -0.25
C GLY A 79 11.87 2.84 -1.01
N SER A 80 10.55 2.89 -0.99
CA SER A 80 9.74 3.87 -1.70
C SER A 80 8.69 4.49 -0.79
N LEU A 81 8.24 5.69 -1.16
CA LEU A 81 7.19 6.44 -0.48
C LEU A 81 6.06 6.73 -1.48
N VAL A 82 4.89 6.15 -1.24
CA VAL A 82 3.65 6.54 -1.93
C VAL A 82 2.97 7.59 -1.09
N ARG A 83 2.81 8.81 -1.63
CA ARG A 83 2.36 9.96 -0.83
C ARG A 83 0.89 9.95 -0.43
N SER A 84 0.05 9.19 -1.15
CA SER A 84 -1.41 9.25 -0.99
C SER A 84 -2.04 7.86 -1.08
N LEU A 85 -2.05 7.13 0.04
CA LEU A 85 -2.81 5.89 0.17
C LEU A 85 -4.09 6.17 0.96
N TRP A 86 -5.24 5.98 0.32
CA TRP A 86 -6.53 6.27 0.92
C TRP A 86 -7.13 5.06 1.63
N ALA A 87 -7.62 5.29 2.84
CA ALA A 87 -8.42 4.31 3.57
C ALA A 87 -9.76 4.08 2.87
N THR A 88 -10.28 2.85 3.03
CA THR A 88 -11.55 2.46 2.42
C THR A 88 -12.76 2.87 3.25
N SER A 89 -12.56 3.32 4.49
CA SER A 89 -13.58 3.79 5.42
C SER A 89 -12.95 4.73 6.44
N ALA A 90 -13.75 5.62 7.03
CA ALA A 90 -13.35 6.39 8.20
C ALA A 90 -13.31 5.55 9.48
N ASP A 91 -13.99 4.39 9.52
CA ASP A 91 -13.88 3.42 10.62
C ASP A 91 -12.60 2.58 10.43
N PRO A 92 -11.61 2.68 11.34
CA PRO A 92 -10.37 1.92 11.28
C PRO A 92 -10.56 0.41 11.15
N ARG A 93 -11.66 -0.13 11.71
CA ARG A 93 -11.96 -1.56 11.70
C ARG A 93 -12.39 -2.02 10.32
N ALA A 94 -13.25 -1.25 9.67
CA ALA A 94 -13.68 -1.50 8.30
C ALA A 94 -12.51 -1.33 7.32
N ALA A 95 -11.67 -0.30 7.52
CA ALA A 95 -10.46 -0.10 6.73
C ALA A 95 -9.46 -1.25 6.89
N ALA A 96 -9.23 -1.72 8.12
CA ALA A 96 -8.40 -2.89 8.39
C ALA A 96 -8.96 -4.17 7.75
N ALA A 97 -10.28 -4.41 7.86
CA ALA A 97 -10.91 -5.56 7.21
C ALA A 97 -10.69 -5.53 5.69
N SER A 98 -10.87 -4.36 5.07
CA SER A 98 -10.61 -4.15 3.65
C SER A 98 -9.14 -4.38 3.27
N LEU A 99 -8.19 -3.86 4.04
CA LEU A 99 -6.76 -4.03 3.84
C LEU A 99 -6.33 -5.51 3.86
N TRP A 100 -6.99 -6.35 4.64
CA TRP A 100 -6.66 -7.78 4.73
C TRP A 100 -7.46 -8.66 3.78
N CYS A 101 -8.61 -8.19 3.29
CA CYS A 101 -9.48 -8.94 2.40
C CYS A 101 -9.40 -8.51 0.93
N GLY A 102 -8.79 -7.36 0.62
CA GLY A 102 -8.71 -6.80 -0.73
C GLY A 102 -10.07 -6.47 -1.33
N ARG A 103 -11.04 -6.11 -0.48
CA ARG A 103 -12.45 -5.85 -0.82
C ARG A 103 -12.94 -4.60 -0.11
N TRP A 104 -13.88 -3.90 -0.72
CA TRP A 104 -14.49 -2.72 -0.11
C TRP A 104 -15.38 -3.10 1.09
N PRO A 105 -15.57 -2.21 2.08
CA PRO A 105 -16.34 -2.52 3.28
C PRO A 105 -17.72 -3.13 3.01
N ARG A 106 -18.48 -2.63 2.02
CA ARG A 106 -19.82 -3.16 1.71
C ARG A 106 -19.79 -4.59 1.19
N GLN A 107 -18.73 -4.99 0.49
CA GLN A 107 -18.57 -6.37 0.00
C GLN A 107 -18.25 -7.35 1.14
N LEU A 108 -17.78 -6.84 2.28
CA LEU A 108 -17.54 -7.62 3.50
C LEU A 108 -18.81 -7.78 4.35
N GLY A 109 -19.86 -7.00 4.05
CA GLY A 109 -21.10 -6.96 4.81
C GLY A 109 -20.99 -6.08 6.06
N GLU A 110 -22.02 -6.14 6.91
CA GLU A 110 -22.00 -5.46 8.20
C GLU A 110 -21.01 -6.15 9.14
N LEU A 111 -20.10 -5.37 9.73
CA LEU A 111 -19.17 -5.85 10.73
C LEU A 111 -19.91 -5.86 12.09
N PRO A 112 -20.17 -7.03 12.70
CA PRO A 112 -20.88 -7.10 13.97
C PRO A 112 -20.08 -6.45 15.11
N LEU A 113 -20.75 -6.15 16.22
CA LEU A 113 -20.11 -5.82 17.49
C LEU A 113 -20.21 -7.05 18.42
N PRO A 114 -19.10 -7.60 18.96
CA PRO A 114 -17.71 -7.19 18.76
C PRO A 114 -17.20 -7.43 17.33
N ALA A 115 -16.29 -6.56 16.88
CA ALA A 115 -15.79 -6.50 15.51
C ALA A 115 -15.00 -7.77 15.15
N SER A 116 -15.68 -8.71 14.50
CA SER A 116 -15.07 -9.91 13.93
C SER A 116 -15.53 -10.12 12.50
N LEU A 117 -14.61 -10.45 11.61
CA LEU A 117 -14.95 -10.95 10.29
C LEU A 117 -15.18 -12.47 10.36
N PRO A 118 -16.31 -13.01 9.84
CA PRO A 118 -16.57 -14.45 9.91
C PRO A 118 -15.50 -15.29 9.19
N ASP A 119 -15.21 -16.49 9.70
CA ASP A 119 -14.15 -17.40 9.19
C ASP A 119 -14.30 -17.80 7.70
N LYS A 120 -15.50 -17.64 7.13
CA LYS A 120 -15.77 -17.89 5.70
C LYS A 120 -15.08 -16.87 4.77
N HIS A 121 -14.68 -15.71 5.29
CA HIS A 121 -14.03 -14.70 4.46
C HIS A 121 -12.57 -15.06 4.25
N TRP A 122 -12.16 -15.09 2.98
CA TRP A 122 -10.75 -15.13 2.63
C TRP A 122 -10.04 -13.88 3.16
N THR A 123 -8.91 -14.07 3.84
CA THR A 123 -7.97 -13.01 4.20
C THR A 123 -6.58 -13.35 3.68
N LEU A 124 -5.74 -12.34 3.49
CA LEU A 124 -4.33 -12.56 3.18
C LEU A 124 -3.65 -13.42 4.27
N ALA A 125 -4.01 -13.23 5.54
CA ALA A 125 -3.48 -14.02 6.64
C ALA A 125 -3.87 -15.51 6.53
N SER A 126 -5.13 -15.82 6.19
CA SER A 126 -5.57 -17.21 6.03
C SER A 126 -4.83 -17.88 4.88
N ALA A 127 -4.63 -17.17 3.77
CA ALA A 127 -3.89 -17.66 2.61
C ALA A 127 -2.39 -17.89 2.92
N VAL A 128 -1.76 -17.02 3.71
CA VAL A 128 -0.37 -17.21 4.16
C VAL A 128 -0.26 -18.42 5.09
N ARG A 129 -1.20 -18.59 6.01
CA ARG A 129 -1.24 -19.73 6.93
C ARG A 129 -1.43 -21.05 6.19
N GLU A 130 -2.35 -21.11 5.24
CA GLU A 130 -2.56 -22.28 4.37
C GLU A 130 -1.31 -22.63 3.54
N ALA A 131 -0.52 -21.63 3.16
CA ALA A 131 0.78 -21.81 2.52
C ALA A 131 1.93 -22.19 3.49
N GLY A 132 1.63 -22.48 4.77
CA GLY A 132 2.60 -22.88 5.78
C GLY A 132 3.32 -21.72 6.50
N GLY A 133 2.99 -20.47 6.18
CA GLY A 133 3.56 -19.29 6.85
C GLY A 133 3.01 -19.10 8.27
N ALA A 134 3.79 -18.48 9.14
CA ALA A 134 3.40 -18.07 10.49
C ALA A 134 2.86 -16.64 10.48
N THR A 135 1.71 -16.43 11.10
CA THR A 135 0.96 -15.17 11.04
C THR A 135 0.72 -14.61 12.44
N CYS A 136 1.02 -13.32 12.66
CA CYS A 136 0.80 -12.65 13.94
C CYS A 136 0.11 -11.30 13.74
N ALA A 137 -0.89 -11.02 14.59
CA ALA A 137 -1.55 -9.73 14.67
C ALA A 137 -1.39 -9.14 16.08
N ILE A 138 -0.93 -7.90 16.16
CA ILE A 138 -0.62 -7.21 17.41
C ILE A 138 -1.38 -5.89 17.43
N GLY A 139 -2.21 -5.68 18.46
CA GLY A 139 -3.03 -4.47 18.58
C GLY A 139 -4.14 -4.33 17.53
N ALA A 140 -4.48 -5.42 16.83
CA ALA A 140 -5.45 -5.39 15.73
C ALA A 140 -6.82 -4.83 16.18
N PRO A 141 -7.40 -3.88 15.43
CA PRO A 141 -8.66 -3.22 15.81
C PRO A 141 -9.89 -4.08 15.52
N ILE A 142 -9.69 -5.22 14.83
CA ILE A 142 -10.73 -6.16 14.41
C ILE A 142 -10.17 -7.58 14.44
N GLU A 143 -11.02 -8.53 14.82
CA GLU A 143 -10.70 -9.94 14.73
C GLU A 143 -10.82 -10.45 13.28
N LEU A 144 -9.71 -10.94 12.73
CA LEU A 144 -9.64 -11.48 11.37
C LEU A 144 -9.17 -12.94 11.35
N PRO A 145 -9.78 -13.82 10.53
CA PRO A 145 -9.32 -15.20 10.42
C PRO A 145 -7.91 -15.26 9.83
N GLY A 146 -7.17 -16.33 10.17
CA GLY A 146 -5.87 -16.63 9.56
C GLY A 146 -4.63 -16.23 10.35
N PHE A 147 -4.77 -15.50 11.46
CA PHE A 147 -3.66 -15.19 12.38
C PHE A 147 -3.45 -16.32 13.41
N ASP A 148 -2.25 -16.91 13.45
CA ASP A 148 -1.87 -17.98 14.40
C ASP A 148 -1.75 -17.43 15.82
N ALA A 149 -1.16 -16.23 15.95
CA ALA A 149 -0.99 -15.53 17.21
C ALA A 149 -1.71 -14.18 17.16
N ARG A 150 -2.32 -13.81 18.28
CA ARG A 150 -2.92 -12.50 18.51
C ARG A 150 -2.46 -11.96 19.84
N VAL A 151 -1.92 -10.75 19.84
CA VAL A 151 -1.43 -10.07 21.05
C VAL A 151 -2.19 -8.76 21.19
N ALA A 152 -2.84 -8.57 22.33
CA ALA A 152 -3.43 -7.28 22.68
C ALA A 152 -2.32 -6.37 23.21
N ALA A 153 -1.93 -5.38 22.42
CA ALA A 153 -0.96 -4.36 22.83
C ALA A 153 -1.38 -3.02 22.21
N SER A 154 -1.70 -2.05 23.06
CA SER A 154 -2.02 -0.67 22.67
C SER A 154 -0.82 0.26 22.79
N ASP A 155 0.15 -0.10 23.64
CA ASP A 155 1.39 0.63 23.83
C ASP A 155 2.39 0.30 22.70
N PRO A 156 2.97 1.30 22.01
CA PRO A 156 3.88 1.06 20.89
C PRO A 156 5.14 0.27 21.26
N GLU A 157 5.70 0.47 22.45
CA GLU A 157 6.90 -0.25 22.90
C GLU A 157 6.59 -1.73 23.12
N GLN A 158 5.49 -2.03 23.83
CA GLN A 158 5.03 -3.41 24.02
C GLN A 158 4.69 -4.09 22.68
N ALA A 159 4.05 -3.35 21.76
CA ALA A 159 3.72 -3.87 20.44
C ALA A 159 4.98 -4.21 19.61
N GLY A 160 6.00 -3.34 19.66
CA GLY A 160 7.30 -3.56 19.02
C GLY A 160 8.04 -4.77 19.60
N LEU A 161 8.07 -4.90 20.93
CA LEU A 161 8.68 -6.04 21.62
C LEU A 161 7.97 -7.36 21.29
N ALA A 162 6.64 -7.40 21.33
CA ALA A 162 5.87 -8.59 20.98
C ALA A 162 6.10 -9.03 19.51
N ALA A 163 6.19 -8.07 18.60
CA ALA A 163 6.51 -8.34 17.20
C ALA A 163 7.92 -8.92 17.05
N ALA A 164 8.91 -8.35 17.75
CA ALA A 164 10.29 -8.83 17.74
C ALA A 164 10.41 -10.25 18.33
N GLU A 165 9.70 -10.55 19.43
CA GLU A 165 9.64 -11.89 20.01
C GLU A 165 9.05 -12.91 19.04
N PHE A 166 7.96 -12.57 18.35
CA PHE A 166 7.38 -13.44 17.34
C PHE A 166 8.37 -13.71 16.19
N VAL A 167 9.07 -12.68 15.70
CA VAL A 167 10.10 -12.82 14.66
C VAL A 167 11.21 -13.79 15.10
N ARG A 168 11.68 -13.71 16.34
CA ARG A 168 12.72 -14.58 16.90
C ARG A 168 12.26 -16.03 17.09
N ALA A 169 11.01 -16.21 17.51
CA ALA A 169 10.44 -17.53 17.81
C ALA A 169 10.26 -18.38 16.55
N GLN A 170 9.94 -17.77 15.41
CA GLN A 170 9.70 -18.48 14.17
C GLN A 170 10.99 -18.59 13.35
N ARG A 171 11.56 -19.79 13.16
CA ARG A 171 12.82 -19.99 12.41
C ARG A 171 12.65 -20.55 10.99
N ASP A 172 11.71 -21.46 10.81
CA ASP A 172 11.61 -22.24 9.57
C ASP A 172 10.35 -21.92 8.74
N ARG A 173 9.60 -20.89 9.14
CA ARG A 173 8.36 -20.46 8.48
C ARG A 173 8.50 -19.04 7.95
N ARG A 174 7.87 -18.78 6.80
CA ARG A 174 7.65 -17.42 6.30
C ARG A 174 6.80 -16.65 7.30
N LEU A 175 7.07 -15.36 7.47
CA LEU A 175 6.38 -14.53 8.46
C LEU A 175 5.42 -13.57 7.78
N LEU A 176 4.27 -13.36 8.42
CA LEU A 176 3.38 -12.23 8.19
C LEU A 176 3.06 -11.61 9.55
N VAL A 177 3.67 -10.47 9.85
CA VAL A 177 3.48 -9.73 11.10
C VAL A 177 2.69 -8.46 10.82
N TRP A 178 1.58 -8.29 11.52
CA TRP A 178 0.80 -7.08 11.51
C TRP A 178 0.86 -6.41 12.88
N VAL A 179 1.33 -5.17 12.92
CA VAL A 179 1.24 -4.31 14.10
C VAL A 179 0.26 -3.19 13.80
N HIS A 180 -0.72 -3.00 14.67
CA HIS A 180 -1.66 -1.90 14.59
C HIS A 180 -1.58 -1.03 15.85
N LEU A 181 -1.56 0.29 15.65
CA LEU A 181 -1.60 1.29 16.71
C LEU A 181 -2.87 2.13 16.58
N ASP A 182 -3.46 2.57 17.70
CA ASP A 182 -4.59 3.50 17.65
C ASP A 182 -4.17 4.88 17.12
N TRP A 183 -2.95 5.29 17.44
CA TRP A 183 -2.36 6.54 16.97
C TRP A 183 -0.84 6.41 16.91
N ALA A 184 -0.21 7.07 15.94
CA ALA A 184 1.24 7.06 15.81
C ALA A 184 1.81 8.43 15.40
N ASP A 185 2.89 8.79 16.06
CA ASP A 185 3.84 9.84 15.65
C ASP A 185 5.19 9.20 15.28
N ALA A 186 6.19 10.03 15.00
CA ALA A 186 7.54 9.55 14.72
C ALA A 186 8.09 8.67 15.86
N SER A 187 7.95 9.09 17.12
CA SER A 187 8.48 8.34 18.27
C SER A 187 7.82 6.97 18.44
N SER A 188 6.50 6.91 18.29
CA SER A 188 5.71 5.67 18.42
C SER A 188 6.08 4.67 17.33
N LEU A 189 6.30 5.15 16.10
CA LEU A 189 6.77 4.30 15.01
C LEU A 189 8.19 3.80 15.26
N GLU A 190 9.11 4.62 15.80
CA GLU A 190 10.45 4.17 16.16
C GLU A 190 10.43 3.08 17.24
N SER A 191 9.59 3.22 18.27
CA SER A 191 9.40 2.21 19.32
C SER A 191 8.91 0.86 18.78
N VAL A 192 8.16 0.87 17.67
CA VAL A 192 7.74 -0.37 16.98
C VAL A 192 8.82 -0.89 16.03
N LEU A 193 9.39 -0.02 15.20
CA LEU A 193 10.29 -0.41 14.11
C LEU A 193 11.66 -0.85 14.61
N ALA A 194 12.22 -0.21 15.63
CA ALA A 194 13.58 -0.51 16.11
C ALA A 194 13.71 -1.95 16.66
N PRO A 195 12.83 -2.44 17.55
CA PRO A 195 12.90 -3.83 18.02
C PRO A 195 12.69 -4.85 16.90
N ILE A 196 11.75 -4.59 15.98
CA ILE A 196 11.50 -5.48 14.83
C ILE A 196 12.72 -5.54 13.92
N GLY A 197 13.31 -4.39 13.58
CA GLY A 197 14.50 -4.30 12.75
C GLY A 197 15.70 -5.02 13.37
N ALA A 198 15.88 -4.94 14.69
CA ALA A 198 16.90 -5.69 15.41
C ALA A 198 16.66 -7.21 15.32
N ALA A 199 15.44 -7.67 15.58
CA ALA A 199 15.09 -9.10 15.49
C ALA A 199 15.25 -9.66 14.08
N LEU A 200 14.91 -8.89 13.04
CA LEU A 200 15.12 -9.29 11.65
C LEU A 200 16.61 -9.44 11.33
N ARG A 201 17.47 -8.51 11.78
CA ARG A 201 18.93 -8.61 11.59
C ARG A 201 19.53 -9.79 12.33
N GLU A 202 19.13 -10.02 13.59
CA GLU A 202 19.54 -11.18 14.38
C GLU A 202 19.19 -12.50 13.67
N ALA A 203 17.99 -12.57 13.09
CA ALA A 203 17.51 -13.72 12.31
C ALA A 203 18.08 -13.77 10.87
N ARG A 204 18.88 -12.79 10.44
CA ARG A 204 19.40 -12.61 9.07
C ARG A 204 18.30 -12.57 8.01
N ARG A 205 17.18 -11.93 8.35
CA ARG A 205 15.99 -11.78 7.50
C ARG A 205 15.73 -10.35 7.02
N ASP A 206 16.66 -9.43 7.30
CA ASP A 206 16.48 -8.03 6.95
C ASP A 206 16.52 -7.80 5.42
N TYR A 207 17.15 -8.70 4.66
CA TYR A 207 17.27 -8.59 3.20
C TYR A 207 16.12 -9.22 2.41
N ASP A 208 15.39 -10.17 3.00
CA ASP A 208 14.24 -10.90 2.42
C ASP A 208 12.91 -10.52 3.08
N THR A 209 12.90 -9.46 3.90
CA THR A 209 11.68 -8.89 4.46
C THR A 209 11.17 -7.72 3.63
N LEU A 210 9.89 -7.77 3.28
CA LEU A 210 9.10 -6.61 2.89
C LEU A 210 8.56 -5.93 4.14
N ALA A 211 8.88 -4.65 4.32
CA ALA A 211 8.37 -3.83 5.42
C ALA A 211 7.51 -2.69 4.89
N MET A 212 6.32 -2.51 5.46
CA MET A 212 5.37 -1.46 5.09
C MET A 212 4.92 -0.68 6.33
N VAL A 213 4.81 0.64 6.21
CA VAL A 213 4.30 1.54 7.25
C VAL A 213 3.28 2.50 6.65
N THR A 214 2.07 2.53 7.18
CA THR A 214 0.99 3.43 6.73
C THR A 214 -0.06 3.67 7.83
N GLY A 215 -1.11 4.43 7.54
CA GLY A 215 -2.22 4.69 8.45
C GLY A 215 -3.58 4.74 7.73
N PHE A 216 -4.66 4.73 8.50
CA PHE A 216 -6.03 4.89 7.98
C PHE A 216 -6.44 6.37 7.85
N ALA A 217 -5.78 7.26 8.59
CA ALA A 217 -6.05 8.69 8.52
C ALA A 217 -4.80 9.50 8.94
N LEU A 218 -4.73 10.74 8.48
CA LEU A 218 -3.82 11.75 9.04
C LEU A 218 -4.60 12.68 9.96
N GLY A 219 -4.03 12.97 11.13
CA GLY A 219 -4.57 13.96 12.04
C GLY A 219 -3.98 13.90 13.46
N PRO A 220 -4.23 14.92 14.27
CA PRO A 220 -3.81 14.94 15.66
C PRO A 220 -4.54 13.86 16.48
N ARG A 221 -3.95 13.45 17.60
CA ARG A 221 -4.48 12.36 18.45
C ARG A 221 -5.89 12.63 18.95
N GLU A 222 -6.14 13.83 19.43
CA GLU A 222 -7.39 14.19 20.12
C GLU A 222 -8.36 15.02 19.27
N ALA A 223 -8.07 15.25 17.99
CA ALA A 223 -8.95 16.00 17.10
C ALA A 223 -9.41 15.17 15.88
N PRO A 224 -10.45 15.59 15.15
CA PRO A 224 -10.90 14.90 13.96
C PRO A 224 -9.77 14.69 12.93
N ALA A 225 -9.85 13.59 12.19
CA ALA A 225 -8.94 13.35 11.08
C ALA A 225 -8.97 14.52 10.09
N GLN A 226 -7.78 14.99 9.71
CA GLN A 226 -7.61 16.04 8.70
C GLN A 226 -7.72 15.47 7.28
N SER A 227 -7.31 14.21 7.10
CA SER A 227 -7.33 13.53 5.81
C SER A 227 -7.55 12.02 6.00
N GLY A 228 -8.30 11.39 5.08
CA GLY A 228 -8.41 9.93 4.95
C GLY A 228 -7.34 9.31 4.05
N SER A 229 -6.38 10.13 3.61
CA SER A 229 -5.17 9.70 2.89
C SER A 229 -3.98 9.76 3.83
N CYS A 230 -3.16 8.71 3.82
CA CYS A 230 -1.92 8.61 4.57
C CYS A 230 -0.79 8.14 3.63
N PRO A 231 0.47 8.57 3.84
CA PRO A 231 1.58 7.98 3.11
C PRO A 231 1.75 6.49 3.40
N LEU A 232 2.32 5.77 2.43
CA LEU A 232 2.80 4.40 2.58
C LEU A 232 4.30 4.39 2.30
N ALA A 233 5.10 4.15 3.34
CA ALA A 233 6.51 3.83 3.20
C ALA A 233 6.67 2.32 3.04
N THR A 234 7.41 1.88 2.04
CA THR A 234 7.63 0.45 1.75
C THR A 234 9.10 0.18 1.47
N ALA A 235 9.74 -0.69 2.23
CA ALA A 235 11.02 -1.29 1.87
C ALA A 235 10.78 -2.68 1.29
N LEU A 236 11.19 -2.88 0.03
CA LEU A 236 11.15 -4.18 -0.63
C LEU A 236 12.43 -4.98 -0.32
N PRO A 237 12.38 -6.32 -0.43
CA PRO A 237 13.57 -7.16 -0.40
C PRO A 237 14.65 -6.65 -1.35
N ALA A 238 15.91 -6.77 -0.95
CA ALA A 238 17.08 -6.32 -1.70
C ALA A 238 17.10 -4.83 -2.15
N ALA A 239 16.27 -3.96 -1.53
CA ALA A 239 16.22 -2.52 -1.83
C ALA A 239 16.01 -2.23 -3.34
N LEU A 240 15.08 -2.94 -3.99
CA LEU A 240 14.90 -2.90 -5.44
C LEU A 240 14.61 -1.50 -6.02
N PHE A 241 14.08 -0.57 -5.24
CA PHE A 241 13.72 0.79 -5.68
C PHE A 241 14.02 1.85 -4.60
N PRO A 242 15.29 2.11 -4.27
CA PRO A 242 15.63 2.94 -3.11
C PRO A 242 15.36 4.43 -3.38
N GLY A 243 14.80 5.11 -2.39
CA GLY A 243 14.53 6.55 -2.38
C GLY A 243 13.47 7.01 -3.38
N ARG A 244 12.63 6.10 -3.91
CA ARG A 244 11.58 6.48 -4.86
C ARG A 244 10.40 7.11 -4.15
N THR A 245 9.80 8.11 -4.79
CA THR A 245 8.55 8.71 -4.33
C THR A 245 7.58 8.72 -5.49
N ALA A 246 6.32 8.39 -5.24
CA ALA A 246 5.27 8.46 -6.23
C ALA A 246 4.05 9.19 -5.67
N GLU A 247 3.36 9.91 -6.54
CA GLU A 247 2.14 10.60 -6.21
C GLU A 247 0.96 9.97 -6.96
N VAL A 248 0.36 8.97 -6.32
CA VAL A 248 -0.67 8.13 -6.94
C VAL A 248 -1.91 8.11 -6.08
N LEU A 249 -3.09 8.18 -6.71
CA LEU A 249 -4.36 7.97 -6.03
C LEU A 249 -4.64 6.45 -5.94
N LEU A 250 -4.31 5.85 -4.81
CA LEU A 250 -4.47 4.41 -4.52
C LEU A 250 -5.27 4.17 -3.24
N SER A 251 -5.72 2.94 -3.06
CA SER A 251 -6.47 2.51 -1.89
C SER A 251 -5.77 1.37 -1.17
N GLN A 252 -6.04 1.22 0.12
CA GLN A 252 -5.52 0.13 0.93
C GLN A 252 -5.90 -1.27 0.44
N VAL A 253 -7.00 -1.43 -0.31
CA VAL A 253 -7.30 -2.72 -0.97
C VAL A 253 -6.21 -3.14 -1.95
N ASP A 254 -5.47 -2.19 -2.54
CA ASP A 254 -4.39 -2.47 -3.48
C ASP A 254 -3.17 -3.11 -2.80
N VAL A 255 -3.01 -2.87 -1.49
CA VAL A 255 -1.95 -3.48 -0.67
C VAL A 255 -2.17 -4.99 -0.55
N THR A 256 -3.42 -5.45 -0.39
CA THR A 256 -3.72 -6.88 -0.25
C THR A 256 -3.29 -7.67 -1.48
N GLY A 257 -3.60 -7.22 -2.69
CA GLY A 257 -3.25 -7.96 -3.91
C GLY A 257 -1.75 -7.88 -4.19
N LEU A 258 -1.10 -6.74 -3.94
CA LEU A 258 0.36 -6.68 -4.00
C LEU A 258 1.01 -7.69 -3.05
N LEU A 259 0.60 -7.70 -1.78
CA LEU A 259 1.14 -8.65 -0.81
C LEU A 259 0.81 -10.08 -1.21
N ALA A 260 -0.39 -10.36 -1.73
CA ALA A 260 -0.74 -11.69 -2.21
C ALA A 260 0.17 -12.15 -3.36
N ALA A 261 0.51 -11.24 -4.28
CA ALA A 261 1.41 -11.51 -5.40
C ALA A 261 2.86 -11.70 -4.94
N VAL A 262 3.38 -10.85 -4.05
CA VAL A 262 4.73 -10.97 -3.48
C VAL A 262 4.89 -12.24 -2.65
N LEU A 263 3.87 -12.56 -1.85
CA LEU A 263 3.81 -13.78 -1.04
C LEU A 263 3.39 -15.02 -1.85
N GLN A 264 3.03 -14.85 -3.12
CA GLN A 264 2.60 -15.94 -4.01
C GLN A 264 1.56 -16.87 -3.38
N VAL A 265 0.65 -16.27 -2.63
CA VAL A 265 -0.47 -17.01 -2.05
C VAL A 265 -1.60 -17.08 -3.05
N ARG A 266 -2.38 -18.15 -2.99
CA ARG A 266 -3.52 -18.32 -3.86
C ARG A 266 -4.58 -17.26 -3.54
N GLN A 267 -4.77 -16.32 -4.45
CA GLN A 267 -5.87 -15.38 -4.40
C GLN A 267 -7.20 -16.14 -4.54
N PRO A 268 -8.29 -15.69 -3.89
CA PRO A 268 -9.58 -16.36 -3.99
C PRO A 268 -10.10 -16.21 -5.41
N VAL A 269 -10.34 -17.34 -6.09
CA VAL A 269 -11.17 -17.34 -7.29
C VAL A 269 -12.58 -17.05 -6.80
N ALA A 270 -13.22 -16.01 -7.34
CA ALA A 270 -14.60 -15.67 -6.99
C ALA A 270 -15.49 -16.92 -7.13
N ARG A 271 -15.87 -17.51 -5.99
CA ARG A 271 -16.83 -18.61 -5.94
C ARG A 271 -18.23 -18.02 -6.14
N ARG A 272 -19.20 -18.87 -6.45
CA ARG A 272 -20.59 -18.44 -6.60
C ARG A 272 -21.08 -17.76 -5.32
N GLY A 273 -21.32 -16.45 -5.38
CA GLY A 273 -21.75 -15.63 -4.23
C GLY A 273 -20.63 -14.86 -3.50
N GLU A 274 -19.36 -15.02 -3.90
CA GLU A 274 -18.25 -14.21 -3.39
C GLU A 274 -17.82 -13.17 -4.41
N GLN A 275 -17.66 -11.92 -3.96
CA GLN A 275 -17.09 -10.87 -4.80
C GLN A 275 -15.59 -11.11 -5.02
N PRO A 276 -15.05 -10.90 -6.23
CA PRO A 276 -13.61 -11.02 -6.50
C PRO A 276 -12.80 -10.01 -5.67
N LEU A 277 -11.48 -10.23 -5.58
CA LEU A 277 -10.57 -9.19 -5.09
C LEU A 277 -10.69 -7.96 -6.00
N VAL A 278 -10.73 -6.78 -5.38
CA VAL A 278 -10.78 -5.49 -6.10
C VAL A 278 -9.40 -4.82 -6.18
N SER A 279 -8.38 -5.47 -5.60
CA SER A 279 -7.01 -4.98 -5.58
C SER A 279 -6.45 -4.72 -6.98
N ARG A 280 -5.83 -3.55 -7.18
CA ARG A 280 -5.14 -3.17 -8.42
C ARG A 280 -3.63 -3.29 -8.22
N GLU A 281 -3.17 -4.52 -8.00
CA GLU A 281 -1.80 -4.85 -7.59
C GLU A 281 -0.73 -4.18 -8.49
N GLN A 282 -0.96 -4.14 -9.80
CA GLN A 282 -0.01 -3.59 -10.78
C GLN A 282 0.16 -2.08 -10.63
N ALA A 283 -0.90 -1.37 -10.24
CA ALA A 283 -0.84 0.07 -10.04
C ALA A 283 -0.01 0.42 -8.80
N LEU A 284 -0.21 -0.29 -7.69
CA LEU A 284 0.62 -0.11 -6.49
C LEU A 284 2.06 -0.52 -6.77
N TRP A 285 2.30 -1.64 -7.45
CA TRP A 285 3.67 -2.02 -7.83
C TRP A 285 4.34 -0.99 -8.75
N GLY A 286 3.61 -0.40 -9.69
CA GLY A 286 4.07 0.74 -10.48
C GLY A 286 4.46 1.93 -9.60
N ALA A 287 3.61 2.29 -8.64
CA ALA A 287 3.86 3.38 -7.70
C ALA A 287 5.11 3.15 -6.85
N LEU A 288 5.35 1.94 -6.36
CA LEU A 288 6.58 1.61 -5.62
C LEU A 288 7.85 1.75 -6.48
N ARG A 289 7.73 1.66 -7.81
CA ARG A 289 8.81 1.92 -8.77
C ARG A 289 8.98 3.40 -9.11
N GLY A 290 8.14 4.27 -8.55
CA GLY A 290 8.11 5.71 -8.86
C GLY A 290 7.25 6.06 -10.06
N ALA A 291 6.38 5.16 -10.54
CA ALA A 291 5.42 5.50 -11.59
C ALA A 291 4.24 6.26 -10.98
N ASP A 292 3.93 7.42 -11.56
CA ASP A 292 2.73 8.15 -11.21
C ASP A 292 1.50 7.53 -11.89
N GLY A 293 0.35 7.73 -11.28
CA GLY A 293 -0.90 7.14 -11.74
C GLY A 293 -2.08 7.69 -10.96
N GLN A 294 -3.26 7.63 -11.57
CA GLN A 294 -4.42 8.30 -11.00
C GLN A 294 -5.63 7.40 -11.25
N LEU A 295 -6.03 6.66 -10.21
CA LEU A 295 -7.12 5.70 -10.26
C LEU A 295 -8.24 6.11 -9.30
N PRO A 296 -9.53 5.92 -9.67
CA PRO A 296 -10.63 6.21 -8.77
C PRO A 296 -10.53 5.42 -7.46
N VAL A 297 -10.86 6.02 -6.33
CA VAL A 297 -10.88 5.34 -5.02
C VAL A 297 -12.26 5.47 -4.39
N LEU A 298 -12.77 4.38 -3.83
CA LEU A 298 -14.03 4.36 -3.12
C LEU A 298 -13.78 4.35 -1.60
N VAL A 299 -14.50 5.21 -0.88
CA VAL A 299 -14.58 5.22 0.58
C VAL A 299 -16.02 4.89 0.95
N GLN A 300 -16.23 3.86 1.76
CA GLN A 300 -17.54 3.37 2.16
C GLN A 300 -17.67 3.35 3.67
N ASP A 301 -18.67 4.08 4.16
CA ASP A 301 -19.10 4.12 5.55
C ASP A 301 -20.56 3.66 5.66
N PRO A 302 -21.07 3.37 6.86
CA PRO A 302 -22.45 2.89 7.04
C PRO A 302 -23.50 3.82 6.42
N THR A 303 -23.30 5.14 6.55
CA THR A 303 -24.27 6.17 6.14
C THR A 303 -23.88 6.90 4.86
N SER A 304 -22.70 6.66 4.28
CA SER A 304 -22.26 7.35 3.07
C SER A 304 -21.23 6.58 2.26
N GLU A 305 -21.16 6.89 0.98
CA GLU A 305 -20.11 6.43 0.08
C GLU A 305 -19.51 7.63 -0.65
N GLN A 306 -18.19 7.64 -0.82
CA GLN A 306 -17.47 8.70 -1.50
C GLN A 306 -16.61 8.09 -2.61
N LEU A 307 -16.78 8.56 -3.84
CA LEU A 307 -15.87 8.28 -4.93
C LEU A 307 -14.90 9.46 -5.07
N LEU A 308 -13.62 9.15 -4.93
CA LEU A 308 -12.51 10.05 -5.15
C LEU A 308 -12.05 9.87 -6.58
N LEU A 309 -12.12 10.94 -7.35
CA LEU A 309 -11.75 10.95 -8.75
C LEU A 309 -10.45 11.74 -8.96
N PRO A 310 -9.57 11.24 -9.84
CA PRO A 310 -8.37 11.95 -10.22
C PRO A 310 -8.66 13.31 -10.86
N THR A 311 -7.71 14.23 -10.73
CA THR A 311 -7.79 15.59 -11.27
C THR A 311 -6.49 15.89 -11.99
N ALA A 312 -6.58 16.22 -13.29
CA ALA A 312 -5.42 16.32 -14.18
C ALA A 312 -4.35 17.32 -13.70
N ASP A 313 -4.76 18.41 -13.06
CA ASP A 313 -3.88 19.51 -12.67
C ASP A 313 -3.68 19.64 -11.16
N ARG A 314 -4.01 18.61 -10.37
CA ARG A 314 -3.94 18.66 -8.90
C ARG A 314 -3.23 17.45 -8.31
N PRO A 315 -2.60 17.62 -7.14
CA PRO A 315 -1.97 16.53 -6.42
C PRO A 315 -2.98 15.43 -6.05
N ALA A 316 -2.53 14.18 -5.94
CA ALA A 316 -3.37 13.03 -5.59
C ALA A 316 -3.96 13.11 -4.17
N SER A 317 -3.48 14.06 -3.35
CA SER A 317 -4.04 14.42 -2.05
C SER A 317 -5.27 15.35 -2.13
N GLN A 318 -5.55 15.95 -3.29
CA GLN A 318 -6.68 16.85 -3.53
C GLN A 318 -7.61 16.34 -4.65
N PRO A 319 -8.20 15.14 -4.51
CA PRO A 319 -9.08 14.59 -5.54
C PRO A 319 -10.42 15.32 -5.59
N THR A 320 -11.08 15.25 -6.75
CA THR A 320 -12.52 15.53 -6.88
C THR A 320 -13.30 14.51 -6.05
N ARG A 321 -14.29 14.94 -5.28
CA ARG A 321 -15.07 14.07 -4.39
C ARG A 321 -16.52 14.03 -4.83
N VAL A 322 -17.07 12.83 -5.00
CA VAL A 322 -18.51 12.62 -5.20
C VAL A 322 -19.03 11.81 -4.03
N ARG A 323 -19.89 12.41 -3.21
CA ARG A 323 -20.47 11.81 -2.01
C ARG A 323 -21.92 11.43 -2.26
N ALA A 324 -22.28 10.21 -1.95
CA ALA A 324 -23.64 9.74 -1.88
C ALA A 324 -24.04 9.48 -0.42
N ALA A 325 -25.15 10.06 0.03
CA ALA A 325 -25.76 9.72 1.32
C ALA A 325 -26.61 8.45 1.14
N LEU A 326 -26.49 7.50 2.07
CA LEU A 326 -27.05 6.15 1.94
C LEU A 326 -27.92 5.79 3.16
N PRO A 327 -29.23 5.51 2.99
CA PRO A 327 -30.01 4.69 3.91
C PRO A 327 -29.75 3.20 3.65
N LEU A 328 -30.28 2.35 4.55
CA LEU A 328 -30.27 0.89 4.42
C LEU A 328 -30.89 0.35 3.09
N ARG A 329 -31.59 1.21 2.31
CA ARG A 329 -32.32 0.84 1.08
C ARG A 329 -31.84 1.50 -0.23
N GLY A 330 -30.74 2.26 -0.22
CA GLY A 330 -30.16 2.88 -1.43
C GLY A 330 -30.21 4.42 -1.46
N ILE A 331 -29.39 5.05 -2.32
CA ILE A 331 -28.98 6.47 -2.28
C ILE A 331 -30.13 7.47 -2.12
N GLU A 332 -30.04 8.33 -1.10
CA GLU A 332 -31.00 9.41 -0.83
C GLU A 332 -30.59 10.76 -1.47
N SER A 333 -29.29 11.03 -1.57
CA SER A 333 -28.78 12.25 -2.18
C SER A 333 -27.35 12.07 -2.71
N ILE A 334 -27.00 12.84 -3.75
CA ILE A 334 -25.64 12.93 -4.29
C ILE A 334 -25.17 14.37 -4.26
N GLU A 335 -23.96 14.57 -3.75
CA GLU A 335 -23.22 15.81 -3.77
C GLU A 335 -21.89 15.59 -4.47
N ALA A 336 -21.45 16.55 -5.26
CA ALA A 336 -20.12 16.52 -5.86
C ALA A 336 -19.37 17.80 -5.52
N TRP A 337 -18.09 17.65 -5.22
CA TRP A 337 -17.19 18.68 -4.73
C TRP A 337 -15.92 18.68 -5.58
N LEU A 338 -15.65 19.81 -6.21
CA LEU A 338 -14.47 20.05 -7.02
C LEU A 338 -13.38 20.75 -6.19
N PRO A 339 -12.09 20.45 -6.43
CA PRO A 339 -11.01 21.23 -5.85
C PRO A 339 -11.03 22.67 -6.39
N GLY A 340 -11.04 23.66 -5.50
CA GLY A 340 -11.02 25.08 -5.84
C GLY A 340 -9.84 25.83 -5.22
N PRO A 341 -9.52 27.05 -5.70
CA PRO A 341 -8.42 27.86 -5.18
C PRO A 341 -8.60 28.28 -3.72
N ASN A 342 -9.85 28.43 -3.27
CA ASN A 342 -10.21 28.82 -1.89
C ASN A 342 -10.77 27.65 -1.07
N GLY A 343 -10.46 26.40 -1.49
CA GLY A 343 -11.01 25.18 -0.91
C GLY A 343 -12.05 24.48 -1.81
N PRO A 344 -12.68 23.40 -1.32
CA PRO A 344 -13.65 22.63 -2.08
C PRO A 344 -14.87 23.47 -2.48
N GLN A 345 -15.27 23.38 -3.74
CA GLN A 345 -16.45 24.05 -4.30
C GLN A 345 -17.48 23.00 -4.72
N ARG A 346 -18.76 23.25 -4.43
CA ARG A 346 -19.83 22.33 -4.85
C ARG A 346 -20.01 22.42 -6.37
N ALA A 347 -20.07 21.26 -7.03
CA ALA A 347 -20.40 21.18 -8.44
C ALA A 347 -21.90 21.38 -8.65
N GLU A 348 -22.27 22.08 -9.72
CA GLU A 348 -23.66 22.38 -10.08
C GLU A 348 -23.95 22.06 -11.55
N GLY A 349 -25.24 22.01 -11.91
CA GLY A 349 -25.70 21.82 -13.29
C GLY A 349 -25.12 20.57 -13.96
N GLU A 350 -24.55 20.76 -15.16
CA GLU A 350 -24.00 19.65 -15.96
C GLU A 350 -22.76 18.98 -15.34
N GLN A 351 -21.97 19.72 -14.56
CA GLN A 351 -20.81 19.13 -13.87
C GLN A 351 -21.26 18.13 -12.81
N LEU A 352 -22.27 18.49 -12.01
CA LEU A 352 -22.86 17.58 -11.03
C LEU A 352 -23.42 16.32 -11.70
N LYS A 353 -24.18 16.46 -12.80
CA LYS A 353 -24.74 15.32 -13.55
C LYS A 353 -23.65 14.38 -14.05
N SER A 354 -22.59 14.92 -14.66
CA SER A 354 -21.46 14.15 -15.18
C SER A 354 -20.73 13.36 -14.07
N LEU A 355 -20.45 14.02 -12.95
CA LEU A 355 -19.79 13.39 -11.80
C LEU A 355 -20.67 12.33 -11.12
N ALA A 356 -21.97 12.61 -10.97
CA ALA A 356 -22.93 11.64 -10.46
C ALA A 356 -23.00 10.40 -11.35
N LYS A 357 -23.00 10.56 -12.69
CA LYS A 357 -22.96 9.43 -13.63
C LYS A 357 -21.72 8.56 -13.41
N ARG A 358 -20.54 9.16 -13.36
CA ARG A 358 -19.28 8.43 -13.09
C ARG A 358 -19.33 7.67 -11.77
N TYR A 359 -19.92 8.28 -10.75
CA TYR A 359 -20.16 7.62 -9.47
C TYR A 359 -21.06 6.39 -9.62
N PHE A 360 -22.20 6.49 -10.29
CA PHE A 360 -23.08 5.35 -10.50
C PHE A 360 -22.41 4.22 -11.28
N ASP A 361 -21.70 4.55 -12.36
CA ASP A 361 -20.99 3.58 -13.19
C ASP A 361 -19.94 2.80 -12.36
N PHE A 362 -19.23 3.49 -11.46
CA PHE A 362 -18.23 2.87 -10.59
C PHE A 362 -18.85 2.10 -9.41
N ALA A 363 -19.83 2.69 -8.72
CA ALA A 363 -20.46 2.10 -7.55
C ALA A 363 -21.20 0.79 -7.89
N GLN A 364 -21.74 0.67 -9.12
CA GLN A 364 -22.31 -0.59 -9.61
C GLN A 364 -21.28 -1.71 -9.72
N GLN A 365 -20.01 -1.41 -10.01
CA GLN A 365 -18.94 -2.41 -10.08
C GLN A 365 -18.41 -2.81 -8.70
N ALA A 366 -18.57 -1.92 -7.70
CA ALA A 366 -18.07 -2.10 -6.35
C ALA A 366 -19.09 -2.72 -5.37
N ARG A 367 -20.34 -2.91 -5.80
CA ARG A 367 -21.43 -3.58 -5.05
C ARG A 367 -21.61 -4.99 -5.61
#